data_AF-A0A3S1QX09-F1
#
_entry.id   AF-A0A3S1QX09-F1
#
_cell.length_a   1.000
_cell.length_b   1.000
_cell.length_c   1.000
_cell.angle_alpha   90.00
_cell.angle_beta   90.00
_cell.angle_gamma   90.00
#
_symmetry.space_group_name_H-M   'P 1'
#
loop_
_entity.id
_entity.type
_entity.pdbx_description
1 polymer ?
#
loop_
_entity_poly.entity_id
_entity_poly.type
_entity_poly.pdbx_seq_one_letter_code
_entity_poly.pdbx_strand_id
1 'polypeptide(L)' 'ILAMCEGLGMDVVAEGIEDEAQADRLVQFGCAGGQGYLFGKPADADATLGYLRDSYRGALHAKAI' A
#
# COMPACT_ATOMS: atom_id res chain seq x y z
N ILE A 1 -16.56 -5.43 6.73
CA ILE A 1 -15.26 -6.14 6.58
C ILE A 1 -14.23 -5.53 7.54
N LEU A 2 -13.87 -4.25 7.41
CA LEU A 2 -12.86 -3.61 8.28
C LEU A 2 -13.12 -3.79 9.78
N ALA A 3 -14.31 -3.44 10.28
CA ALA A 3 -14.66 -3.62 11.70
C ALA A 3 -14.65 -5.09 12.17
N MET A 4 -14.90 -6.05 11.26
CA MET A 4 -14.81 -7.47 11.59
C MET A 4 -13.35 -7.90 11.68
N CYS A 5 -12.50 -7.49 10.73
CA CYS A 5 -11.07 -7.79 10.73
C CYS A 5 -10.35 -7.17 11.92
N GLU A 6 -10.74 -5.96 12.35
CA GLU A 6 -10.26 -5.33 13.58
C GLU A 6 -10.54 -6.22 14.80
N GLY A 7 -11.78 -6.69 14.97
CA GLY A 7 -12.14 -7.61 16.05
C GLY A 7 -11.43 -8.97 16.00
N LEU A 8 -10.90 -9.36 14.83
CA LEU A 8 -10.14 -10.58 14.61
C LEU A 8 -8.62 -10.36 14.64
N GLY A 9 -8.14 -9.12 14.83
CA GLY A 9 -6.71 -8.79 14.76
C GLY A 9 -6.07 -9.06 13.40
N MET A 10 -6.84 -8.90 12.32
CA MET A 10 -6.38 -9.16 10.94
C MET A 10 -6.11 -7.85 10.19
N ASP A 11 -4.97 -7.81 9.50
CA ASP A 11 -4.68 -6.75 8.54
C ASP A 11 -5.57 -6.86 7.29
N VAL A 12 -5.92 -5.72 6.71
CA VAL A 12 -6.75 -5.65 5.50
C VAL A 12 -6.01 -4.91 4.40
N VAL A 13 -6.02 -5.50 3.20
CA VAL A 13 -5.56 -4.88 1.96
C VAL A 13 -6.75 -4.74 1.02
N ALA A 14 -7.10 -3.50 0.65
CA ALA A 14 -8.09 -3.25 -0.38
C ALA A 14 -7.45 -3.35 -1.77
N GLU A 15 -8.00 -4.18 -2.66
CA GLU A 15 -7.47 -4.38 -4.01
C GLU A 15 -8.30 -3.65 -5.08
N GLY A 16 -7.64 -3.23 -6.16
CA GLY A 16 -8.29 -2.62 -7.32
C GLY A 16 -8.47 -1.11 -7.23
N ILE A 17 -7.56 -0.40 -6.56
CA ILE A 17 -7.61 1.06 -6.43
C ILE A 17 -7.05 1.72 -7.70
N GLU A 18 -7.89 2.45 -8.42
CA GLU A 18 -7.57 3.05 -9.72
C GLU A 18 -7.49 4.59 -9.68
N ASP A 19 -8.14 5.24 -8.71
CA ASP A 19 -8.20 6.72 -8.59
C ASP A 19 -8.05 7.21 -7.15
N GLU A 20 -7.66 8.49 -6.96
CA GLU A 20 -7.42 9.05 -5.63
C GLU A 20 -8.69 9.06 -4.76
N ALA A 21 -9.87 9.26 -5.33
CA ALA A 21 -11.11 9.32 -4.58
C ALA A 21 -11.47 7.95 -3.95
N GLN A 22 -11.10 6.84 -4.58
CA GLN A 22 -11.19 5.50 -3.99
C GLN A 22 -10.23 5.34 -2.82
N ALA A 23 -8.97 5.76 -2.98
CA ALA A 23 -7.97 5.71 -1.92
C ALA A 23 -8.39 6.53 -0.70
N ASP A 24 -8.86 7.76 -0.92
CA ASP A 24 -9.32 8.65 0.15
C ASP A 24 -10.49 8.05 0.94
N ARG A 25 -11.45 7.44 0.25
CA ARG A 25 -12.57 6.74 0.92
C ARG A 25 -12.08 5.58 1.77
N LEU A 26 -11.12 4.80 1.29
CA LEU A 26 -10.57 3.66 2.03
C LEU A 26 -9.82 4.12 3.29
N VAL A 27 -9.06 5.21 3.20
CA VAL A 27 -8.41 5.85 4.36
C VAL A 27 -9.46 6.32 5.37
N GLN A 28 -10.52 6.99 4.90
CA GLN A 28 -11.62 7.43 5.78
C GLN A 28 -12.34 6.27 6.48
N PHE A 29 -12.41 5.10 5.84
CA PHE A 29 -12.97 3.90 6.45
C PHE A 29 -12.01 3.18 7.42
N GLY A 30 -10.76 3.66 7.55
CA GLY A 30 -9.74 3.05 8.40
C GLY A 30 -8.99 1.88 7.75
N CYS A 31 -9.06 1.73 6.42
CA CYS A 31 -8.27 0.72 5.71
C CYS A 31 -6.82 1.19 5.57
N ALA A 32 -5.90 0.49 6.25
CA ALA A 32 -4.49 0.87 6.27
C ALA A 32 -3.68 0.32 5.07
N GLY A 33 -4.17 -0.73 4.40
CA GLY A 33 -3.51 -1.35 3.25
C GLY A 33 -4.31 -1.20 1.95
N GLY A 34 -3.61 -1.02 0.84
CA GLY A 34 -4.22 -0.91 -0.49
C GLY A 34 -3.29 -1.29 -1.63
N GLN A 35 -3.85 -1.85 -2.71
CA GLN A 35 -3.17 -2.10 -3.97
C GLN A 35 -4.05 -1.72 -5.16
N GLY A 36 -3.42 -1.29 -6.25
CA GLY A 36 -4.11 -1.00 -7.50
C GLY A 36 -3.28 -0.12 -8.42
N TYR A 37 -3.79 0.12 -9.62
CA TYR A 37 -3.06 0.84 -10.68
C TYR A 37 -2.77 2.29 -10.34
N LEU A 38 -3.49 2.88 -9.37
CA LEU A 38 -3.13 4.17 -8.79
C LEU A 38 -1.72 4.16 -8.18
N PHE A 39 -1.34 3.06 -7.53
CA PHE A 39 -0.06 2.93 -6.81
C PHE A 39 1.02 2.26 -7.65
N GLY A 40 0.63 1.36 -8.55
CA GLY A 40 1.56 0.67 -9.42
C GLY A 40 0.88 -0.45 -10.20
N LYS A 41 1.37 -0.68 -11.41
CA LYS A 41 0.99 -1.86 -12.19
C LYS A 41 1.83 -3.08 -11.73
N PRO A 42 1.32 -4.31 -11.89
CA PRO A 42 2.13 -5.51 -11.73
C PRO A 42 3.43 -5.40 -12.52
N ALA A 43 4.54 -5.72 -11.87
CA ALA A 43 5.88 -5.60 -12.42
C ALA A 43 6.56 -6.97 -12.41
N ASP A 44 7.52 -7.17 -13.32
CA ASP A 44 8.37 -8.36 -13.30
C ASP A 44 9.38 -8.32 -12.14
N ALA A 45 10.18 -9.38 -12.03
CA ALA A 45 11.14 -9.53 -10.96
C ALA A 45 12.22 -8.43 -10.95
N ASP A 46 12.71 -8.04 -12.13
CA ASP A 46 13.79 -7.06 -12.26
C ASP A 46 13.30 -5.65 -11.87
N ALA A 47 12.14 -5.26 -12.38
CA ALA A 47 11.50 -3.99 -12.02
C ALA A 47 11.13 -3.94 -10.53
N THR A 48 10.63 -5.04 -9.97
CA THR A 48 10.32 -5.15 -8.53
C THR A 48 11.57 -5.02 -7.68
N LEU A 49 12.68 -5.66 -8.08
CA LEU A 49 13.96 -5.54 -7.38
C LEU A 49 14.52 -4.12 -7.43
N GLY A 50 14.36 -3.42 -8.56
CA GLY A 50 14.69 -2.01 -8.69
C GLY A 50 13.90 -1.16 -7.68
N TYR A 51 12.58 -1.31 -7.66
CA TYR A 51 11.70 -0.61 -6.73
C TYR A 51 12.09 -0.84 -5.27
N LEU A 52 12.29 -2.09 -4.86
CA LEU A 52 12.68 -2.43 -3.48
C LEU A 52 14.01 -1.79 -3.06
N ARG A 53 15.00 -1.73 -3.97
CA ARG A 53 16.28 -1.09 -3.69
C ARG A 53 16.13 0.41 -3.47
N ASP A 54 15.32 1.07 -4.29
CA ASP A 54 15.13 2.52 -4.22
C ASP A 54 14.29 2.91 -2.99
N SER A 55 13.21 2.19 -2.72
CA SER A 55 12.38 2.41 -1.53
C SER A 55 13.17 2.17 -0.22
N TYR A 56 14.00 1.12 -0.17
CA TYR A 56 14.82 0.85 1.02
C TYR A 56 15.87 1.94 1.27
N ARG A 57 16.49 2.48 0.21
CA ARG A 57 17.42 3.61 0.30
C ARG A 57 16.73 4.88 0.79
N GLY A 58 15.52 5.17 0.31
CA GLY A 58 14.72 6.31 0.77
C GLY A 58 14.35 6.20 2.25
N ALA A 59 13.89 5.02 2.68
CA ALA A 59 13.54 4.76 4.09
C ALA A 59 14.74 4.86 5.04
N LEU A 60 15.93 4.42 4.62
CA LEU A 60 17.17 4.56 5.40
C LEU A 60 17.58 6.04 5.54
N HIS A 61 17.46 6.84 4.48
CA HIS A 61 17.78 8.28 4.56
C HIS A 61 16.80 9.04 5.45
N ALA A 62 15.50 8.71 5.40
CA ALA A 62 14.50 9.32 6.28
C ALA A 62 14.68 8.99 7.77
N LYS A 63 15.40 7.91 8.11
CA LYS A 63 15.74 7.52 9.50
C LYS A 63 17.08 8.07 9.99
N ALA A 64 17.92 8.56 9.09
CA ALA A 64 19.28 9.04 9.41
C ALA A 64 19.34 10.55 9.69
N ILE A 65 18.21 11.25 9.56
CA ILE A 65 17.98 12.67 9.90
C ILE A 65 17.09 12.71 11.15
#